data_AF-A0A2G9RE04-F1
#
_entry.id   AF-A0A2G9RE04-F1
#
_cell.length_a   1.000
_cell.length_b   1.000
_cell.length_c   1.000
_cell.angle_alpha   90.00
_cell.angle_beta   90.00
_cell.angle_gamma   90.00
#
_symmetry.space_group_name_H-M   'P 1'
#
loop_
_entity.id
_entity.type
_entity.pdbx_description
1 polymer ?
#
loop_
_entity_poly.entity_id
_entity_poly.type
_entity_poly.pdbx_seq_one_letter_code
_entity_poly.pdbx_strand_id
1 'polypeptide(L)' 'MFSIEMVEMVDILKRDDYDGKHGPYPNPNVRKAKTMTKVVKSLHRNFWVRRSKDQLSKRWEKNVFSLEL' A
#
# COMPACT_ATOMS: atom_id res chain seq x y z
N MET A 1 12.97 10.39 -8.97
CA MET A 1 11.68 10.85 -9.50
C MET A 1 10.58 9.96 -8.92
N PHE A 2 9.86 10.45 -7.90
CA PHE A 2 8.75 9.68 -7.30
C PHE A 2 7.59 9.61 -8.31
N SER A 3 7.18 8.41 -8.69
CA SER A 3 6.00 8.20 -9.54
C SER A 3 4.75 8.62 -8.77
N ILE A 4 3.79 9.30 -9.43
CA ILE A 4 2.54 9.77 -8.80
C ILE A 4 1.78 8.60 -8.13
N GLU A 5 1.85 7.41 -8.73
CA GLU A 5 1.32 6.16 -8.15
C GLU A 5 1.91 5.87 -6.76
N MET A 6 3.21 6.07 -6.54
CA MET A 6 3.86 5.77 -5.25
C MET A 6 3.42 6.76 -4.16
N VAL A 7 3.18 8.02 -4.54
CA VAL A 7 2.67 9.05 -3.63
C VAL A 7 1.26 8.70 -3.16
N GLU A 8 0.40 8.25 -4.09
CA GLU A 8 -0.97 7.79 -3.79
C GLU A 8 -0.98 6.59 -2.83
N MET A 9 -0.09 5.60 -3.05
CA MET A 9 -0.01 4.42 -2.18
C MET A 9 0.42 4.78 -0.76
N VAL A 10 1.45 5.63 -0.63
CA VAL A 10 1.97 6.07 0.67
C VAL A 10 0.95 6.92 1.42
N ASP A 11 0.16 7.74 0.73
CA ASP A 11 -0.92 8.53 1.35
C ASP A 11 -2.02 7.63 1.92
N ILE A 12 -2.42 6.58 1.20
CA ILE A 12 -3.42 5.60 1.66
C ILE A 12 -2.91 4.82 2.86
N LEU A 13 -1.64 4.38 2.85
CA LEU A 13 -1.01 3.70 3.98
C LEU A 13 -1.02 4.59 5.23
N LYS A 14 -0.57 5.84 5.08
CA LYS A 14 -0.60 6.83 6.16
C LYS A 14 -2.02 7.02 6.69
N ARG A 15 -3.03 7.20 5.83
CA ARG A 15 -4.44 7.35 6.27
C ARG A 15 -4.96 6.13 7.04
N ASP A 16 -4.56 4.93 6.67
CA ASP A 16 -5.00 3.69 7.35
C ASP A 16 -4.28 3.47 8.69
N ASP A 17 -3.04 3.95 8.80
CA ASP A 17 -2.23 3.91 10.03
C ASP A 17 -2.64 5.00 11.03
N TYR A 18 -2.98 6.21 10.55
CA TYR A 18 -3.40 7.35 11.36
C TYR A 18 -4.83 7.26 11.90
N ASP A 19 -5.67 6.30 11.47
CA ASP A 19 -7.07 6.22 11.92
C ASP A 19 -7.17 6.05 13.44
N GLY A 20 -6.16 5.52 14.15
CA GLY A 20 -6.11 5.51 15.63
C GLY A 20 -7.25 4.72 16.32
N LYS A 21 -8.26 4.26 15.57
CA LYS A 21 -9.46 3.54 16.02
C LYS A 21 -9.20 2.09 16.37
N HIS A 22 -7.95 1.64 16.30
CA HIS A 22 -7.65 0.24 16.33
C HIS A 22 -6.62 -0.04 17.42
N GLY A 23 -7.09 -0.64 18.52
CA GLY A 23 -6.26 -1.09 19.64
C GLY A 23 -5.24 -2.15 19.24
N PRO A 24 -4.47 -2.70 20.22
CA PRO A 24 -3.42 -3.69 19.96
C PRO A 24 -3.93 -4.82 19.08
N TYR A 25 -3.26 -5.06 17.95
CA TYR A 25 -3.80 -5.86 16.85
C TYR A 25 -3.82 -7.36 17.16
N PRO A 26 -4.97 -8.05 17.00
CA PRO A 26 -5.00 -9.51 17.09
C PRO A 26 -4.28 -10.20 15.92
N ASN A 27 -4.22 -9.57 14.74
CA ASN A 27 -3.50 -10.10 13.57
C ASN A 27 -3.05 -8.99 12.60
N PRO A 28 -1.75 -8.62 12.60
CA PRO A 28 -1.22 -7.58 11.72
C PRO A 28 -1.31 -7.93 10.22
N ASN A 29 -1.33 -9.22 9.85
CA ASN A 29 -1.40 -9.64 8.44
C ASN A 29 -2.76 -9.34 7.80
N VAL A 30 -3.85 -9.44 8.57
CA VAL A 30 -5.21 -9.16 8.08
C VAL A 30 -5.37 -7.68 7.78
N ARG A 31 -4.79 -6.80 8.62
CA ARG A 31 -4.84 -5.36 8.37
C ARG A 31 -4.01 -4.98 7.15
N LYS A 32 -2.78 -5.50 7.05
CA LYS A 32 -1.92 -5.30 5.88
C LYS A 32 -2.64 -5.70 4.58
N ALA A 33 -3.35 -6.83 4.56
CA ALA A 33 -4.15 -7.27 3.40
C ALA A 33 -5.31 -6.32 3.07
N LYS A 34 -6.01 -5.80 4.09
CA LYS A 34 -7.12 -4.85 3.90
C LYS A 34 -6.63 -3.51 3.36
N THR A 35 -5.52 -3.00 3.87
CA THR A 35 -4.90 -1.76 3.39
C THR A 35 -4.38 -1.93 1.95
N MET A 36 -3.75 -3.06 1.63
CA MET A 36 -3.34 -3.38 0.26
C MET A 36 -4.52 -3.44 -0.71
N THR A 37 -5.67 -3.95 -0.27
CA THR A 37 -6.88 -3.97 -1.10
C THR A 37 -7.37 -2.56 -1.41
N LYS A 38 -7.29 -1.62 -0.44
CA LYS A 38 -7.61 -0.20 -0.66
C LYS A 38 -6.63 0.45 -1.64
N VAL A 39 -5.34 0.18 -1.49
CA VAL A 39 -4.29 0.70 -2.37
C VAL A 39 -4.51 0.24 -3.82
N VAL A 40 -4.70 -1.06 -4.05
CA VAL A 40 -4.96 -1.61 -5.38
C VAL A 40 -6.22 -1.00 -6.00
N LYS A 41 -7.28 -0.84 -5.21
CA LYS A 41 -8.54 -0.25 -5.69
C LYS A 41 -8.40 1.22 -6.06
N SER A 42 -7.62 2.00 -5.31
CA SER A 42 -7.37 3.42 -5.60
C SER A 42 -6.51 3.59 -6.84
N LEU A 43 -5.44 2.80 -6.94
CA LEU A 43 -4.58 2.79 -8.13
C LEU A 43 -5.37 2.47 -9.39
N HIS A 44 -6.18 1.42 -9.34
CA HIS A 44 -7.00 1.02 -10.49
C HIS A 44 -8.01 2.11 -10.89
N ARG A 45 -8.59 2.83 -9.93
CA ARG A 45 -9.55 3.91 -10.21
C ARG A 45 -8.89 5.20 -10.72
N ASN A 46 -7.79 5.63 -10.10
CA ASN A 46 -7.18 6.93 -10.34
C ASN A 46 -6.16 6.91 -11.47
N PHE A 47 -5.49 5.77 -11.68
CA PHE A 47 -4.44 5.64 -12.70
C PHE A 47 -4.80 4.63 -13.80
N TRP A 48 -6.02 4.05 -13.77
CA TRP A 48 -6.47 3.06 -14.76
C TRP A 48 -5.37 2.03 -15.05
N VAL A 49 -4.72 1.55 -13.99
CA VAL A 49 -3.38 0.94 -14.08
C VAL A 49 -3.42 -0.28 -14.99
N ARG A 50 -2.91 -0.10 -16.20
CA ARG A 50 -2.66 -1.12 -17.24
C ARG A 50 -1.41 -1.96 -16.92
N ARG A 51 -0.81 -1.80 -15.73
CA ARG A 51 0.36 -2.57 -15.25
C ARG A 51 -0.09 -3.72 -14.35
N SER A 52 0.40 -4.92 -14.68
CA SER A 52 0.15 -6.16 -13.94
C SER A 52 0.43 -6.01 -12.43
N LYS A 53 -0.48 -6.53 -11.61
CA LYS A 53 -0.36 -6.77 -10.17
C LYS A 53 1.04 -7.23 -9.73
N ASP A 54 1.73 -8.03 -10.55
CA ASP A 54 3.08 -8.55 -10.26
C ASP A 54 4.17 -7.47 -10.27
N GLN A 55 4.05 -6.45 -11.12
CA GLN A 55 5.01 -5.35 -11.17
C GLN A 55 4.93 -4.49 -9.92
N LEU A 56 3.71 -4.31 -9.39
CA LEU A 56 3.50 -3.65 -8.12
C LEU A 56 4.08 -4.50 -6.99
N SER A 57 3.69 -5.78 -6.86
CA SER A 57 4.23 -6.67 -5.81
C SER A 57 5.77 -6.71 -5.78
N LYS A 58 6.43 -6.83 -6.94
CA LYS A 58 7.90 -6.79 -7.02
C LYS A 58 8.49 -5.45 -6.55
N ARG A 59 7.83 -4.33 -6.86
CA ARG A 59 8.26 -3.00 -6.43
C ARG A 59 8.02 -2.80 -4.92
N TRP A 60 6.94 -3.36 -4.39
CA TRP A 60 6.66 -3.37 -2.95
C TRP A 60 7.70 -4.18 -2.18
N GLU A 61 8.01 -5.40 -2.61
CA GLU A 61 9.04 -6.24 -1.95
C GLU A 61 10.41 -5.53 -1.93
N LYS A 62 10.82 -4.90 -3.04
CA LYS A 62 12.06 -4.12 -3.09
C LYS A 62 12.10 -2.95 -2.11
N ASN A 63 10.98 -2.26 -1.89
CA ASN A 63 10.94 -1.09 -1.02
C ASN A 63 10.68 -1.45 0.46
N VAL A 64 9.93 -2.52 0.74
CA VAL A 64 9.77 -3.06 2.11
C VAL A 64 11.12 -3.54 2.65
N PHE A 65 11.93 -4.23 1.83
CA PHE A 65 13.30 -4.62 2.21
C PHE A 65 14.26 -3.43 2.40
N SER A 66 14.00 -2.28 1.76
CA SER A 66 14.85 -1.08 1.91
C SER A 66 14.47 -0.22 3.11
N LEU A 67 13.35 -0.50 3.77
CA LEU A 67 12.93 0.17 5.02
C LEU A 67 13.39 -0.59 6.27
N GLU A 68 13.99 -1.77 6.10
CA GLU A 68 14.58 -2.61 7.17
C GLU A 68 16.12 -2.58 7.18
N LEU A 69 16.78 -1.71 6.39
CA LEU A 69 18.24 -1.45 6.38
C LEU A 69 18.55 0.00 6.71
#